data_AF-A0AAJ6TBE4-F1
#
_entry.id   AF-A0AAJ6TBE4-F1
#
_cell.length_a   1.000
_cell.length_b   1.000
_cell.length_c   1.000
_cell.angle_alpha   90.00
_cell.angle_beta   90.00
_cell.angle_gamma   90.00
#
_symmetry.space_group_name_H-M   'P 1'
#
loop_
_entity.id
_entity.type
_entity.pdbx_description
1 polymer ?
#
loop_
_entity_poly.entity_id
_entity_poly.type
_entity_poly.pdbx_seq_one_letter_code
_entity_poly.pdbx_strand_id
1 'polypeptide(L)'
;MELLRGRETSAGMRSKIKWVRTPASYFVLRKPPVSGTDRPISCSDHINTHLMPYSNFSDAKGAVINENTSLNAALIKNVRKRMAGMNKHIAKYKNANTSFVKENVYLKNRKAWMTKSQKRQKKNLVYLKDKCNELTEKTTGLSNLLMESYAQLQERNTELEASNALLRERNAVLENESNARDEVNKENDHELDEAKI
;
A
#
# COMPACT_ATOMS: atom_id res chain seq x y z
N MET A 1 -35.55 -13.04 -3.78
CA MET A 1 -34.55 -13.78 -2.96
C MET A 1 -33.56 -12.77 -2.44
N GLU A 2 -33.75 -12.37 -1.19
CA GLU A 2 -32.85 -11.54 -0.40
C GLU A 2 -31.48 -12.24 -0.24
N LEU A 3 -30.40 -11.47 -0.02
CA LEU A 3 -29.76 -11.37 1.30
C LEU A 3 -28.46 -10.54 1.26
N LEU A 4 -28.48 -9.49 2.10
CA LEU A 4 -27.40 -9.01 2.96
C LEU A 4 -26.30 -8.07 2.39
N ARG A 5 -26.68 -6.79 2.44
CA ARG A 5 -25.87 -5.66 2.92
C ARG A 5 -24.87 -6.06 4.02
N GLY A 6 -23.58 -5.85 3.75
CA GLY A 6 -22.53 -5.73 4.77
C GLY A 6 -21.96 -4.32 4.77
N ARG A 7 -22.56 -3.42 5.55
CA ARG A 7 -21.93 -2.13 5.94
C ARG A 7 -20.83 -2.46 6.93
N GLU A 8 -19.57 -2.37 6.52
CA GLU A 8 -18.48 -2.29 7.49
C GLU A 8 -18.41 -0.87 8.03
N THR A 9 -18.94 -0.71 9.24
CA THR A 9 -18.73 0.46 10.07
C THR A 9 -17.25 0.56 10.42
N SER A 10 -16.61 1.62 9.94
CA SER A 10 -15.30 2.05 10.40
C SER A 10 -15.39 2.53 11.86
N ALA A 11 -15.47 1.59 12.80
CA ALA A 11 -15.28 1.86 14.22
C ALA A 11 -13.79 2.17 14.42
N GLY A 12 -13.45 3.45 14.36
CA GLY A 12 -12.13 3.96 14.70
C GLY A 12 -11.76 3.59 16.13
N MET A 13 -11.02 2.49 16.31
CA MET A 13 -10.26 2.25 17.52
C MET A 13 -9.12 3.27 17.59
N ARG A 14 -9.41 4.45 18.15
CA ARG A 14 -8.39 5.33 18.70
C ARG A 14 -7.76 4.64 19.92
N SER A 15 -6.78 3.79 19.66
CA SER A 15 -5.83 3.40 20.70
C SER A 15 -5.04 4.65 21.10
N LYS A 16 -5.30 5.17 22.30
CA LYS A 16 -4.46 6.19 22.93
C LYS A 16 -3.11 5.55 23.26
N ILE A 17 -2.21 5.51 22.29
CA ILE A 17 -0.80 5.25 22.54
C ILE A 17 -0.28 6.48 23.29
N LYS A 18 -0.19 6.38 24.62
CA LYS A 18 0.64 7.28 25.42
C LYS A 18 2.08 7.01 25.02
N TRP A 19 2.65 7.90 24.21
CA TRP A 19 4.09 7.99 24.05
C TRP A 19 4.68 8.43 25.39
N VAL A 20 5.14 7.47 26.18
CA VAL A 20 6.02 7.77 27.31
C VAL A 20 7.36 8.17 26.69
N ARG A 21 7.65 9.48 26.71
CA ARG A 21 9.00 10.00 26.50
C ARG A 21 9.91 9.36 27.56
N THR A 22 10.73 8.39 27.15
CA THR A 22 11.92 8.01 27.90
C THR A 22 12.96 9.11 27.75
N PRO A 23 13.42 9.77 28.83
CA PRO A 23 14.65 10.52 28.73
C PRO A 23 15.79 9.52 28.60
N ALA A 24 16.62 9.72 27.57
CA ALA A 24 17.91 9.08 27.44
C ALA A 24 18.75 9.43 28.69
N SER A 25 18.87 8.51 29.64
CA SER A 25 19.93 8.59 30.65
C SER A 25 21.17 7.91 30.08
N TYR A 26 22.16 8.76 29.82
CA TYR A 26 23.52 8.39 29.48
C TYR A 26 24.04 7.35 30.48
N PHE A 27 24.51 6.21 29.97
CA PHE A 27 25.37 5.31 30.73
C PHE A 27 26.68 6.05 31.01
N VAL A 28 26.80 6.67 32.18
CA VAL A 28 28.10 7.07 32.72
C VAL A 28 28.73 5.82 33.32
N LEU A 29 29.67 5.23 32.58
CA LEU A 29 30.63 4.26 33.10
C LEU A 29 31.47 4.93 34.20
N ARG A 30 31.01 4.86 35.45
CA ARG A 30 31.88 5.14 36.61
C ARG A 30 32.81 3.94 36.79
N LYS A 31 34.07 4.09 36.39
CA LYS A 31 35.16 3.26 36.91
C LYS A 31 35.22 3.45 38.44
N PRO A 32 35.44 2.40 39.24
CA PRO A 32 35.70 2.58 40.67
C PRO A 32 37.05 3.28 40.86
N PRO A 33 37.23 4.14 41.88
CA PRO A 33 38.54 4.67 42.21
C PRO A 33 39.43 3.54 42.73
N VAL A 34 40.61 3.41 42.12
CA VAL A 34 41.71 2.61 42.64
C VAL A 34 42.54 3.51 43.55
N SER A 35 42.41 3.31 44.86
CA SER A 35 43.40 3.64 45.89
C SER A 35 43.20 2.59 46.97
N GLY A 36 44.07 1.61 47.18
CA GLY A 36 45.49 1.76 47.46
C GLY A 36 45.63 1.63 48.97
N THR A 37 46.22 0.52 49.41
CA THR A 37 46.42 0.02 50.80
C THR A 37 45.24 -0.75 51.42
N ASP A 38 45.25 -2.08 51.28
CA ASP A 38 45.40 -3.01 52.42
C ASP A 38 45.32 -4.47 51.95
N ARG A 39 46.10 -5.33 52.61
CA ARG A 39 46.45 -6.70 52.23
C ARG A 39 45.23 -7.62 52.03
N PRO A 40 45.36 -8.72 51.26
CA PRO A 40 44.34 -9.75 51.24
C PRO A 40 44.27 -10.40 52.63
N ILE A 41 43.17 -10.19 53.35
CA ILE A 41 42.83 -10.97 54.54
C ILE A 41 42.54 -12.38 54.03
N SER A 42 43.44 -13.32 54.33
CA SER A 42 43.23 -14.73 54.05
C SER A 42 42.12 -15.25 54.96
N CYS A 43 41.36 -16.25 54.49
CA CYS A 43 40.25 -16.84 55.25
C CYS A 43 40.64 -17.51 56.59
N SER A 44 41.91 -17.45 56.99
CA SER A 44 42.41 -17.98 58.26
C SER A 44 42.37 -16.96 59.41
N ASP A 45 42.25 -15.66 59.14
CA ASP A 45 42.38 -14.62 60.19
C ASP A 45 41.06 -14.26 60.90
N HIS A 46 39.96 -14.98 60.61
CA HIS A 46 38.67 -14.80 61.29
C HIS A 46 38.33 -15.91 62.30
N ILE A 47 39.19 -16.92 62.47
CA ILE A 47 38.87 -18.10 63.29
C ILE A 47 39.17 -17.88 64.78
N ASN A 48 39.95 -16.86 65.17
CA ASN A 48 40.45 -16.74 66.55
C ASN A 48 39.91 -15.57 67.41
N THR A 49 38.86 -14.86 67.00
CA THR A 49 38.31 -13.73 67.80
C THR A 49 36.87 -13.90 68.31
N HIS A 50 36.20 -15.03 68.04
CA HIS A 50 34.88 -15.32 68.61
C HIS A 50 34.76 -16.75 69.13
N LEU A 51 35.63 -17.12 70.08
CA LEU A 51 35.28 -18.16 71.05
C LEU A 51 34.44 -17.51 72.16
N MET A 52 33.13 -17.41 71.93
CA MET A 52 32.16 -17.17 73.00
C MET A 52 31.93 -18.47 73.77
N PRO A 53 31.88 -18.47 75.12
CA PRO A 53 31.59 -19.67 75.89
C PRO A 53 30.16 -20.14 75.60
N TYR A 54 30.04 -21.37 75.12
CA TYR A 54 28.78 -22.01 74.74
C TYR A 54 27.85 -22.17 75.94
N SER A 55 26.71 -21.49 75.94
CA SER A 55 25.58 -21.78 76.81
C SER A 55 24.54 -22.61 76.06
N ASN A 56 24.48 -23.91 76.38
CA ASN A 56 23.42 -24.79 75.89
C ASN A 56 22.12 -24.45 76.63
N PHE A 57 21.23 -23.67 76.01
CA PHE A 57 19.85 -23.55 76.47
C PHE A 57 19.02 -24.70 75.88
N SER A 58 18.68 -25.66 76.73
CA SER A 58 17.77 -26.77 76.39
C SER A 58 16.35 -26.41 76.83
N ASP A 59 15.40 -26.43 75.89
CA ASP A 59 13.97 -26.41 76.22
C ASP A 59 13.57 -27.68 76.99
N ALA A 60 12.49 -27.58 77.78
CA ALA A 60 11.97 -28.59 78.72
C ALA A 60 11.52 -29.94 78.09
N LYS A 61 11.92 -30.23 76.85
CA LYS A 61 11.71 -31.51 76.16
C LYS A 61 12.97 -32.08 75.48
N GLY A 62 14.16 -31.60 75.82
CA GLY A 62 15.41 -32.29 75.49
C GLY A 62 15.83 -32.29 74.01
N ALA A 63 15.30 -31.40 73.18
CA ALA A 63 15.80 -31.20 71.83
C ALA A 63 16.82 -30.05 71.82
N VAL A 64 18.10 -30.37 71.57
CA VAL A 64 19.16 -29.37 71.36
C VAL A 64 18.93 -28.73 69.99
N ILE A 65 18.19 -27.62 69.94
CA ILE A 65 18.11 -26.80 68.72
C ILE A 65 19.35 -25.90 68.74
N ASN A 66 20.44 -26.34 68.11
CA ASN A 66 21.61 -25.46 67.98
C ASN A 66 21.24 -24.25 67.10
N GLU A 67 21.73 -23.06 67.44
CA GLU A 67 21.48 -21.82 66.71
C GLU A 67 21.91 -21.91 65.23
N ASN A 68 22.90 -22.74 64.92
CA ASN A 68 23.32 -23.01 63.53
C ASN A 68 22.19 -23.66 62.71
N THR A 69 21.32 -24.46 63.31
CA THR A 69 20.21 -25.16 62.64
C THR A 69 19.08 -24.19 62.30
N SER A 70 18.77 -23.25 63.22
CA SER A 70 17.76 -22.21 62.97
C SER A 70 18.24 -21.16 61.96
N LEU A 71 19.51 -20.74 62.05
CA LEU A 71 20.14 -19.84 61.06
C LEU A 71 20.20 -20.47 59.66
N ASN A 72 20.57 -21.76 59.56
CA ASN A 72 20.55 -22.50 58.30
C ASN A 72 19.13 -22.60 57.71
N ALA A 73 18.11 -22.85 58.53
CA ALA A 73 16.71 -22.89 58.07
C ALA A 73 16.24 -21.53 57.53
N ALA A 74 16.60 -20.43 58.20
CA ALA A 74 16.28 -19.07 57.76
C ALA A 74 16.97 -18.71 56.44
N LEU A 75 18.25 -19.06 56.29
CA LEU A 75 19.01 -18.87 55.06
C LEU A 75 18.36 -19.65 53.90
N ILE A 76 18.04 -20.92 54.10
CA ILE A 76 17.37 -21.78 53.11
C ILE A 76 16.02 -21.17 52.70
N LYS A 77 15.22 -20.69 53.65
CA LYS A 77 13.93 -20.02 53.39
C LYS A 77 14.11 -18.78 52.51
N ASN A 78 15.12 -17.96 52.80
CA ASN A 78 15.41 -16.74 52.04
C ASN A 78 15.90 -17.06 50.61
N VAL A 79 16.74 -18.09 50.45
CA VAL A 79 17.18 -18.56 49.12
C VAL A 79 15.99 -19.10 48.31
N ARG A 80 15.12 -19.91 48.91
CA ARG A 80 13.88 -20.40 48.25
C ARG A 80 12.97 -19.26 47.79
N LYS A 81 12.77 -18.23 48.63
CA LYS A 81 11.96 -17.06 48.26
C LYS A 81 12.56 -16.30 47.07
N ARG A 82 13.89 -16.11 47.05
CA ARG A 82 14.58 -15.48 45.92
C ARG A 82 14.47 -16.29 44.64
N MET A 83 14.68 -17.62 44.71
CA MET A 83 14.53 -18.52 43.56
C MET A 83 13.11 -18.51 43.01
N ALA A 84 12.08 -18.52 43.87
CA ALA A 84 10.68 -18.42 43.43
C ALA A 84 10.39 -17.10 42.70
N GLY A 85 10.92 -15.99 43.21
CA GLY A 85 10.83 -14.68 42.55
C GLY A 85 11.49 -14.70 41.16
N MET A 86 12.72 -15.21 41.05
CA MET A 86 13.42 -15.35 39.78
C MET A 86 12.66 -16.23 38.79
N ASN A 87 12.13 -17.38 39.24
CA ASN A 87 11.36 -18.28 38.38
C ASN A 87 10.10 -17.61 37.82
N LYS A 88 9.43 -16.76 38.61
CA LYS A 88 8.29 -15.96 38.14
C LYS A 88 8.70 -14.98 37.03
N HIS A 89 9.85 -14.30 37.19
CA HIS A 89 10.37 -13.41 36.15
C HIS A 89 10.78 -14.17 34.89
N ILE A 90 11.45 -15.32 35.01
CA ILE A 90 11.84 -16.17 33.88
C ILE A 90 10.60 -16.60 33.09
N ALA A 91 9.54 -17.06 33.76
CA ALA A 91 8.29 -17.44 33.10
C ALA A 91 7.66 -16.25 32.36
N LYS A 92 7.64 -15.06 32.97
CA LYS A 92 7.13 -13.84 32.33
C LYS A 92 7.92 -13.49 31.06
N TYR A 93 9.24 -13.54 31.12
CA TYR A 93 10.08 -13.23 29.96
C TYR A 93 9.96 -14.28 28.85
N LYS A 94 9.85 -15.57 29.19
CA LYS A 94 9.59 -16.62 28.20
C LYS A 94 8.29 -16.37 27.44
N ASN A 95 7.21 -16.02 28.14
CA ASN A 95 5.91 -15.73 27.52
C ASN A 95 5.97 -14.49 26.62
N ALA A 96 6.61 -13.41 27.09
CA ALA A 96 6.82 -12.20 26.30
C ALA A 96 7.64 -12.50 25.02
N ASN A 97 8.71 -13.28 25.14
CA ASN A 97 9.55 -13.65 24.01
C ASN A 97 8.78 -14.47 22.96
N THR A 98 7.97 -15.44 23.40
CA THR A 98 7.08 -16.20 22.50
C THR A 98 6.11 -15.28 21.76
N SER A 99 5.54 -14.28 22.43
CA SER A 99 4.68 -13.27 21.80
C SER A 99 5.44 -12.46 20.74
N PHE A 100 6.64 -11.96 21.08
CA PHE A 100 7.47 -11.19 20.16
C PHE A 100 7.91 -11.99 18.93
N VAL A 101 8.22 -13.28 19.09
CA VAL A 101 8.57 -14.15 17.96
C VAL A 101 7.37 -14.30 17.01
N LYS A 102 6.16 -14.53 17.55
CA LYS A 102 4.94 -14.62 16.73
C LYS A 102 4.66 -13.32 15.96
N GLU A 103 4.77 -12.18 16.64
CA GLU A 103 4.56 -10.87 16.01
C GLU A 103 5.62 -10.59 14.93
N ASN A 104 6.89 -10.92 15.16
CA ASN A 104 7.94 -10.78 14.15
C ASN A 104 7.65 -11.60 12.89
N VAL A 105 7.18 -12.84 13.05
CA VAL A 105 6.78 -13.68 11.90
C VAL A 105 5.60 -13.05 11.16
N TYR A 106 4.58 -12.59 11.88
CA TYR A 106 3.43 -11.90 11.29
C TYR A 106 3.85 -10.66 10.48
N LEU A 107 4.72 -9.81 11.05
CA LEU A 107 5.18 -8.59 10.40
C LEU A 107 6.05 -8.88 9.17
N LYS A 108 6.91 -9.90 9.22
CA LYS A 108 7.68 -10.36 8.04
C LYS A 108 6.76 -10.82 6.91
N ASN A 109 5.75 -11.62 7.23
CA ASN A 109 4.76 -12.10 6.26
C ASN A 109 3.95 -10.95 5.67
N ARG A 110 3.50 -10.01 6.52
CA ARG A 110 2.78 -8.80 6.08
C ARG A 110 3.62 -7.94 5.14
N LYS A 111 4.90 -7.73 5.47
CA LYS A 111 5.83 -6.98 4.60
C LYS A 111 5.98 -7.67 3.24
N ALA A 112 6.18 -8.98 3.22
CA ALA A 112 6.30 -9.75 1.98
C ALA A 112 5.04 -9.64 1.10
N TRP A 113 3.85 -9.71 1.72
CA TRP A 113 2.58 -9.53 1.01
C TRP A 113 2.45 -8.13 0.40
N MET A 114 2.74 -7.09 1.18
CA MET A 114 2.72 -5.70 0.71
C MET A 114 3.67 -5.49 -0.46
N THR A 115 4.90 -6.02 -0.40
CA THR A 115 5.85 -5.93 -1.52
C THR A 115 5.34 -6.61 -2.78
N LYS A 116 4.71 -7.80 -2.66
CA LYS A 116 4.08 -8.48 -3.80
C LYS A 116 2.93 -7.66 -4.39
N SER A 117 2.08 -7.10 -3.54
CA SER A 117 0.96 -6.23 -3.95
C SER A 117 1.46 -4.99 -4.71
N GLN A 118 2.45 -4.29 -4.17
CA GLN A 118 3.08 -3.13 -4.82
C GLN A 118 3.70 -3.49 -6.17
N LYS A 119 4.36 -4.65 -6.30
CA LYS A 119 4.88 -5.12 -7.59
C LYS A 119 3.75 -5.35 -8.61
N ARG A 120 2.62 -5.93 -8.20
CA ARG A 120 1.45 -6.12 -9.07
C ARG A 120 0.85 -4.79 -9.50
N GLN A 121 0.68 -3.85 -8.57
CA GLN A 121 0.18 -2.51 -8.86
C GLN A 121 1.07 -1.76 -9.86
N LYS A 122 2.40 -1.84 -9.70
CA LYS A 122 3.35 -1.25 -10.66
C LYS A 122 3.22 -1.85 -12.07
N LYS A 123 3.11 -3.18 -12.18
CA LYS A 123 2.90 -3.84 -13.48
C LYS A 123 1.58 -3.41 -14.13
N ASN A 124 0.49 -3.37 -13.35
CA ASN A 124 -0.80 -2.94 -13.84
C ASN A 124 -0.78 -1.47 -14.30
N LEU A 125 -0.07 -0.60 -13.58
CA LEU A 125 0.06 0.81 -13.96
C LEU A 125 0.77 0.97 -15.31
N VAL A 126 1.86 0.23 -15.54
CA VAL A 126 2.56 0.23 -16.84
C VAL A 126 1.64 -0.26 -17.94
N TYR A 127 0.99 -1.41 -17.74
CA TYR A 127 0.04 -1.96 -18.72
C TYR A 127 -1.08 -0.98 -19.07
N LEU A 128 -1.68 -0.32 -18.07
CA LEU A 128 -2.74 0.67 -18.30
C LEU A 128 -2.20 1.89 -19.06
N LYS A 129 -0.99 2.36 -18.74
CA LYS A 129 -0.36 3.46 -19.47
C LYS A 129 -0.13 3.12 -20.93
N ASP A 130 0.40 1.93 -21.21
CA ASP A 130 0.64 1.46 -22.57
C ASP A 130 -0.68 1.34 -23.34
N LYS A 131 -1.74 0.82 -22.69
CA LYS A 131 -3.07 0.72 -23.28
C LYS A 131 -3.69 2.09 -23.57
N CYS A 132 -3.49 3.07 -22.69
CA CYS A 132 -3.92 4.44 -22.93
C CYS A 132 -3.21 5.04 -24.15
N ASN A 133 -1.89 4.86 -24.26
CA ASN A 133 -1.13 5.35 -25.41
C ASN A 133 -1.61 4.70 -26.71
N GLU A 134 -1.80 3.38 -26.74
CA GLU A 134 -2.32 2.65 -27.91
C GLU A 134 -3.70 3.18 -28.34
N LEU A 135 -4.59 3.44 -27.37
CA LEU A 135 -5.91 3.99 -27.64
C LEU A 135 -5.83 5.43 -28.16
N THR A 136 -4.93 6.24 -27.62
CA THR A 136 -4.68 7.61 -28.10
C THR A 136 -4.18 7.58 -29.55
N GLU A 137 -3.16 6.76 -29.87
CA GLU A 137 -2.63 6.61 -31.23
C GLU A 137 -3.73 6.19 -32.22
N LYS A 138 -4.52 5.17 -31.87
CA LYS A 138 -5.65 4.71 -32.69
C LYS A 138 -6.70 5.79 -32.89
N THR A 139 -7.04 6.52 -31.84
CA THR A 139 -8.03 7.61 -31.91
C THR A 139 -7.52 8.74 -32.81
N THR A 140 -6.25 9.13 -32.68
CA THR A 140 -5.65 10.14 -33.56
C THR A 140 -5.59 9.68 -35.01
N GLY A 141 -5.25 8.41 -35.26
CA GLY A 141 -5.24 7.85 -36.61
C GLY A 141 -6.63 7.84 -37.25
N LEU A 142 -7.66 7.41 -36.53
CA LEU A 142 -9.04 7.45 -37.01
C LEU A 142 -9.53 8.88 -37.25
N SER A 143 -9.18 9.82 -36.37
CA SER A 143 -9.53 11.23 -36.55
C SER A 143 -8.91 11.81 -37.81
N ASN A 144 -7.65 11.48 -38.10
CA ASN A 144 -6.99 11.95 -39.32
C ASN A 144 -7.64 11.37 -40.58
N LEU A 145 -7.90 10.05 -40.60
CA LEU A 145 -8.60 9.40 -41.72
C LEU A 145 -9.99 10.00 -41.96
N LEU A 146 -10.73 10.33 -40.90
CA LEU A 146 -12.04 10.98 -41.02
C LEU A 146 -11.93 12.38 -41.62
N MET A 147 -10.94 13.18 -41.18
CA MET A 147 -10.70 14.52 -41.75
C MET A 147 -10.29 14.45 -43.22
N GLU A 148 -9.40 13.53 -43.59
CA GLU A 148 -8.98 13.31 -44.98
C GLU A 148 -10.17 12.92 -45.86
N SER A 149 -10.99 11.97 -45.38
CA SER A 149 -12.21 11.55 -46.10
C SER A 149 -13.20 12.70 -46.26
N TYR A 150 -13.37 13.53 -45.22
CA TYR A 150 -14.27 14.68 -45.28
C TYR A 150 -13.78 15.71 -46.30
N ALA A 151 -12.48 16.02 -46.32
CA ALA A 151 -11.89 16.94 -47.29
C ALA A 151 -12.08 16.45 -48.73
N GLN A 152 -11.83 15.17 -49.00
CA GLN A 152 -12.04 14.58 -50.32
C GLN A 152 -13.50 14.62 -50.76
N LEU A 153 -14.44 14.31 -49.87
CA LEU A 153 -15.87 14.37 -50.18
C LEU A 153 -16.32 15.81 -50.47
N GLN A 154 -15.79 16.78 -49.74
CA GLN A 154 -16.10 18.19 -49.97
C GLN A 154 -15.59 18.65 -51.34
N GLU A 155 -14.37 18.30 -51.72
CA GLU A 155 -13.82 18.56 -53.05
C GLU A 155 -14.69 17.94 -54.16
N ARG A 156 -15.01 16.65 -54.04
CA ARG A 156 -15.88 15.95 -55.02
C ARG A 156 -17.27 16.57 -55.12
N ASN A 157 -17.85 17.01 -54.00
CA ASN A 157 -19.14 17.69 -54.04
C ASN A 157 -19.05 19.01 -54.80
N THR A 158 -17.99 19.80 -54.60
CA THR A 158 -17.82 21.05 -55.35
C THR A 158 -17.63 20.82 -56.85
N GLU A 159 -16.89 19.77 -57.24
CA GLU A 159 -16.74 19.37 -58.64
C GLU A 159 -18.09 18.96 -59.27
N LEU A 160 -18.88 18.16 -58.54
CA LEU A 160 -20.20 17.73 -59.00
C LEU A 160 -21.18 18.89 -59.12
N GLU A 161 -21.17 19.84 -58.18
CA GLU A 161 -21.99 21.05 -58.24
C GLU A 161 -21.63 21.90 -59.47
N ALA A 162 -20.33 22.10 -59.73
CA ALA A 162 -19.86 22.82 -60.91
C ALA A 162 -20.25 22.11 -62.22
N SER A 163 -20.05 20.79 -62.29
CA SER A 163 -20.46 19.99 -63.46
C SER A 163 -21.97 20.02 -63.68
N ASN A 164 -22.76 19.96 -62.61
CA ASN A 164 -24.23 20.06 -62.70
C ASN A 164 -24.69 21.44 -63.16
N ALA A 165 -24.00 22.52 -62.78
CA ALA A 165 -24.29 23.86 -63.27
C ALA A 165 -24.08 23.96 -64.79
N LEU A 166 -22.95 23.46 -65.30
CA LEU A 166 -22.67 23.42 -66.74
C LEU A 166 -23.70 22.60 -67.53
N LEU A 167 -24.16 21.47 -66.97
CA LEU A 167 -25.21 20.66 -67.59
C LEU A 167 -26.55 21.40 -67.65
N ARG A 168 -26.92 22.14 -66.60
CA ARG A 168 -28.13 22.98 -66.61
C ARG A 168 -28.05 24.06 -67.67
N GLU A 169 -26.90 24.72 -67.79
CA GLU A 169 -26.67 25.75 -68.82
C GLU A 169 -26.78 25.16 -70.24
N ARG A 170 -26.10 24.03 -70.50
CA ARG A 170 -26.19 23.34 -71.79
C ARG A 170 -27.62 22.90 -72.11
N ASN A 171 -28.35 22.37 -71.14
CA ASN A 171 -29.74 21.95 -71.34
C ASN A 171 -30.64 23.14 -71.68
N ALA A 172 -30.46 24.29 -71.05
CA ALA A 172 -31.20 25.51 -71.39
C ALA A 172 -30.90 26.00 -72.81
N VAL A 173 -29.65 25.91 -73.27
CA VAL A 173 -29.29 26.23 -74.67
C VAL A 173 -30.00 25.28 -75.64
N LEU A 174 -29.95 23.98 -75.39
CA LEU A 174 -30.60 22.99 -76.26
C LEU A 174 -32.13 23.14 -76.29
N GLU A 175 -32.75 23.48 -75.18
CA GLU A 175 -34.18 23.77 -75.10
C GLU A 175 -34.55 25.01 -75.94
N ASN A 176 -33.78 26.09 -75.83
CA ASN A 176 -33.95 27.29 -76.64
C ASN A 176 -33.74 27.01 -78.14
N GLU A 177 -32.70 26.24 -78.50
CA GLU A 177 -32.45 25.83 -79.89
C GLU A 177 -33.57 24.96 -80.44
N SER A 178 -34.13 24.04 -79.64
CA SER A 178 -35.28 23.23 -80.02
C SER A 178 -36.51 24.10 -80.27
N ASN A 179 -36.83 25.01 -79.35
CA ASN A 179 -37.97 25.93 -79.48
C ASN A 179 -37.85 26.81 -80.73
N ALA A 180 -36.65 27.34 -81.01
CA ALA A 180 -36.39 28.14 -82.20
C ALA A 180 -36.58 27.35 -83.51
N ARG A 181 -36.14 26.08 -83.54
CA ARG A 181 -36.39 25.20 -84.70
C ARG A 181 -37.86 24.90 -84.89
N ASP A 182 -38.60 24.70 -83.80
CA ASP A 182 -40.04 24.46 -83.85
C ASP A 182 -40.82 25.69 -84.35
N GLU A 183 -40.37 26.90 -84.02
CA GLU A 183 -40.93 28.15 -84.57
C GLU A 183 -40.69 28.28 -86.08
N VAL A 184 -39.45 28.07 -86.54
CA VAL A 184 -39.10 28.10 -87.97
C VAL A 184 -39.89 27.06 -88.77
N ASN A 185 -40.08 25.85 -88.23
CA ASN A 185 -40.87 24.82 -88.89
C ASN A 185 -42.33 25.24 -89.06
N LYS A 186 -42.94 25.88 -88.05
CA LYS A 186 -44.32 26.39 -88.15
C LYS A 186 -44.44 27.49 -89.20
N GLU A 187 -43.46 28.40 -89.29
CA GLU A 187 -43.44 29.47 -90.28
C GLU A 187 -43.33 28.89 -91.71
N ASN A 188 -42.42 27.93 -91.93
CA ASN A 188 -42.29 27.25 -93.21
C ASN A 188 -43.55 26.48 -93.63
N ASP A 189 -44.25 25.82 -92.69
CA ASP A 189 -45.52 25.13 -92.97
C ASP A 189 -46.60 26.13 -93.40
N HIS A 190 -46.66 27.31 -92.77
CA HIS A 190 -47.56 28.40 -93.17
C HIS A 190 -47.24 28.94 -94.57
N GLU A 191 -45.96 29.22 -94.87
CA GLU A 191 -45.53 29.70 -96.20
C GLU A 191 -45.82 28.67 -97.31
N LEU A 192 -45.63 27.38 -97.02
CA LEU A 192 -45.95 26.29 -97.96
C LEU A 192 -47.46 26.15 -98.23
N ASP A 193 -48.31 26.45 -97.25
CA ASP A 193 -49.76 26.43 -97.45
C ASP A 193 -50.27 27.68 -98.18
N GLU A 194 -49.66 28.85 -97.97
CA GLU A 194 -49.95 30.05 -98.76
C GLU A 194 -49.49 29.90 -100.22
N ALA A 195 -48.37 29.23 -100.49
CA ALA A 195 -47.85 29.01 -101.84
C ALA A 195 -48.64 27.98 -102.68
N LYS A 196 -49.61 27.26 -102.08
CA LYS A 196 -50.47 26.27 -102.78
C LYS A 196 -51.81 26.83 -103.28
N ILE A 197 -52.11 28.11 -103.00
CA ILE A 197 -53.33 28.83 -103.41
C ILE A 197 -53.05 29.64 -104.67
#